data_AF-A0A970QN27-F1
#
_entry.id   AF-A0A970QN27-F1
#
_cell.length_a   1.000
_cell.length_b   1.000
_cell.length_c   1.000
_cell.angle_alpha   90.00
_cell.angle_beta   90.00
_cell.angle_gamma   90.00
#
_symmetry.space_group_name_H-M   'P 1'
#
loop_
_entity.id
_entity.type
_entity.pdbx_description
1 polymer ?
#
loop_
_entity_poly.entity_id
_entity_poly.type
_entity_poly.pdbx_seq_one_letter_code
_entity_poly.pdbx_strand_id
1 'polypeptide(L)'
;MQLADQIREILALNGISRVGFSRLPDGPDDLSSAVSIVVPLSDAVLDEIDQAPTFAYYHHYRTVNACIYRLLLQVGLLLQQHGYRYMPVAASQSLPEDGLRTHRGLYSH
;
A
#
# COMPACT_ATOMS: atom_id res chain seq x y z
N MET A 1 -17.90 -2.46 -17.17
CA MET A 1 -17.60 -2.77 -15.75
C MET A 1 -17.23 -1.47 -15.06
N GLN A 2 -17.65 -1.23 -13.81
CA GLN A 2 -17.21 -0.02 -13.11
C GLN A 2 -15.73 -0.14 -12.75
N LEU A 3 -15.01 0.98 -12.71
CA LEU A 3 -13.58 1.00 -12.38
C LEU A 3 -13.28 0.37 -11.00
N ALA A 4 -14.17 0.58 -10.03
CA ALA A 4 -14.04 -0.03 -8.71
C ALA A 4 -14.09 -1.56 -8.77
N ASP A 5 -14.90 -2.14 -9.66
CA ASP A 5 -14.99 -3.59 -9.84
C ASP A 5 -13.72 -4.15 -10.50
N GLN A 6 -13.15 -3.45 -11.49
CA GLN A 6 -11.87 -3.81 -12.10
C GLN A 6 -10.72 -3.80 -11.07
N ILE A 7 -10.69 -2.80 -10.20
CA ILE A 7 -9.70 -2.72 -9.11
C ILE A 7 -9.88 -3.92 -8.17
N ARG A 8 -11.10 -4.24 -7.77
CA ARG A 8 -11.40 -5.41 -6.93
C ARG A 8 -10.95 -6.71 -7.59
N GLU A 9 -11.20 -6.88 -8.89
CA GLU A 9 -10.83 -8.07 -9.64
C GLU A 9 -9.31 -8.27 -9.70
N ILE A 10 -8.54 -7.23 -10.09
CA ILE A 10 -7.08 -7.31 -10.15
C ILE A 10 -6.49 -7.64 -8.77
N LEU A 11 -7.02 -7.02 -7.71
CA LEU A 11 -6.57 -7.27 -6.33
C LEU A 11 -6.93 -8.69 -5.87
N ALA A 12 -8.15 -9.16 -6.16
CA ALA A 12 -8.59 -10.52 -5.83
C ALA A 12 -7.74 -11.59 -6.53
N LEU A 13 -7.38 -11.39 -7.80
CA LEU A 13 -6.49 -12.28 -8.56
C LEU A 13 -5.08 -12.38 -7.95
N ASN A 14 -4.66 -11.38 -7.17
CA ASN A 14 -3.41 -11.39 -6.42
C ASN A 14 -3.58 -11.81 -4.94
N GLY A 15 -4.74 -12.36 -4.56
CA GLY A 15 -5.01 -12.85 -3.21
C GLY A 15 -5.41 -11.77 -2.20
N ILE A 16 -5.70 -10.54 -2.65
CA ILE A 16 -6.13 -9.44 -1.77
C ILE A 16 -7.64 -9.41 -1.69
N SER A 17 -8.18 -9.62 -0.49
CA SER A 17 -9.63 -9.67 -0.24
C SER A 17 -10.22 -8.37 0.31
N ARG A 18 -9.38 -7.44 0.79
CA ARG A 18 -9.84 -6.18 1.40
C ARG A 18 -9.28 -4.97 0.66
N VAL A 19 -10.19 -4.20 0.09
CA VAL A 19 -9.94 -2.91 -0.55
C VAL A 19 -10.99 -1.89 -0.09
N GLY A 20 -10.53 -0.69 0.24
CA GLY A 20 -11.34 0.47 0.61
C GLY A 20 -11.27 1.56 -0.45
N PHE A 21 -12.35 2.35 -0.55
CA PHE A 21 -12.45 3.51 -1.42
C PHE A 21 -12.97 4.68 -0.60
N SER A 22 -12.34 5.85 -0.71
CA SER A 22 -12.73 7.04 0.04
C SER A 22 -12.54 8.30 -0.80
N ARG A 23 -13.26 9.37 -0.43
CA ARG A 23 -12.97 10.72 -0.93
C ARG A 23 -12.02 11.43 0.03
N LEU A 24 -11.07 12.15 -0.54
CA LEU A 24 -10.09 12.99 0.15
C LEU A 24 -10.29 14.42 -0.35
N PRO A 25 -11.23 15.20 0.23
CA PRO A 25 -11.50 16.57 -0.24
C PRO A 25 -10.27 17.49 -0.12
N ASP A 26 -9.30 17.14 0.72
CA ASP A 26 -8.03 17.80 0.98
C ASP A 26 -6.82 17.02 0.40
N GLY A 27 -7.06 16.13 -0.56
CA GLY A 27 -6.01 15.34 -1.18
C GLY A 27 -4.98 16.20 -1.95
N PRO A 28 -3.69 15.80 -1.96
CA PRO A 28 -2.65 16.53 -2.66
C PRO A 28 -2.85 16.51 -4.18
N ASP A 29 -2.39 17.55 -4.88
CA ASP A 29 -2.36 17.62 -6.35
C ASP A 29 -3.70 17.28 -7.05
N ASP A 30 -4.82 17.75 -6.49
CA ASP A 30 -6.20 17.48 -6.94
C ASP A 30 -6.63 16.00 -6.90
N LEU A 31 -5.91 15.15 -6.14
CA LEU A 31 -6.26 13.75 -5.93
C LEU A 31 -7.36 13.61 -4.87
N SER A 32 -8.61 13.84 -5.30
CA SER A 32 -9.77 13.86 -4.40
C SER A 32 -10.28 12.49 -3.94
N SER A 33 -9.58 11.39 -4.26
CA SER A 33 -10.00 10.02 -3.96
C SER A 33 -8.81 9.14 -3.57
N ALA A 34 -9.05 8.20 -2.66
CA ALA A 34 -8.08 7.20 -2.25
C ALA A 34 -8.60 5.78 -2.41
N VAL A 35 -7.67 4.90 -2.78
CA VAL A 35 -7.81 3.45 -2.74
C VAL A 35 -6.87 2.92 -1.67
N SER A 36 -7.39 2.16 -0.71
CA SER A 36 -6.60 1.50 0.33
C SER A 36 -6.68 -0.01 0.17
N ILE A 37 -5.57 -0.72 0.40
CA ILE A 37 -5.51 -2.18 0.35
C ILE A 37 -4.95 -2.73 1.66
N VAL A 38 -5.37 -3.93 2.04
CA VAL A 38 -4.85 -4.63 3.22
C VAL A 38 -4.22 -5.94 2.78
N VAL A 39 -2.97 -6.16 3.18
CA VAL A 39 -2.24 -7.40 2.93
C VAL A 39 -1.88 -8.03 4.28
N PRO A 40 -2.37 -9.25 4.59
CA PRO A 40 -2.08 -9.88 5.87
C PRO A 40 -0.63 -10.33 5.95
N LEU A 41 -0.06 -10.27 7.16
CA LEU A 41 1.17 -10.97 7.49
C LEU A 41 0.85 -12.44 7.79
N SER A 42 1.88 -13.29 7.77
CA SER A 42 1.72 -14.70 8.12
C SER A 42 1.64 -14.84 9.63
N ASP A 43 0.59 -15.46 10.14
CA ASP A 43 0.43 -15.71 11.57
C ASP A 43 1.63 -16.48 12.12
N ALA A 44 2.10 -17.53 11.43
CA ALA A 44 3.28 -18.29 11.85
C ALA A 44 4.55 -17.43 11.98
N VAL A 45 4.74 -16.42 11.12
CA VAL A 45 5.87 -15.49 11.23
C VAL A 45 5.69 -14.52 12.40
N LEU A 46 4.45 -14.12 12.67
CA LEU A 46 4.12 -13.27 13.82
C LEU A 46 4.27 -14.02 15.15
N ASP A 47 3.91 -15.30 15.18
CA ASP A 47 3.98 -16.18 16.35
C ASP A 47 5.43 -16.39 16.82
N GLU A 48 6.42 -16.22 15.93
CA GLU A 48 7.85 -16.26 16.28
C GLU A 48 8.33 -15.00 17.04
N ILE A 49 7.54 -13.93 17.05
CA ILE A 49 7.89 -12.67 17.72
C ILE A 49 7.50 -12.77 19.18
N ASP A 50 8.49 -12.78 20.07
CA ASP A 50 8.29 -12.63 21.51
C ASP A 50 8.49 -11.16 21.93
N GLN A 51 9.73 -10.78 22.25
CA GLN A 51 10.04 -9.41 22.72
C GLN A 51 10.50 -8.46 21.62
N ALA A 52 10.98 -8.99 20.49
CA ALA A 52 11.57 -8.20 19.42
C ALA A 52 11.36 -8.83 18.04
N PRO A 53 11.35 -8.02 16.96
CA PRO A 53 11.31 -8.52 15.59
C PRO A 53 12.39 -9.57 15.29
N THR A 54 12.00 -10.68 14.66
CA THR A 54 12.93 -11.72 14.21
C THR A 54 13.46 -11.44 12.80
N PHE A 55 14.49 -12.17 12.38
CA PHE A 55 14.96 -12.13 10.98
C PHE A 55 13.87 -12.60 10.00
N ALA A 56 13.09 -13.63 10.38
CA ALA A 56 11.98 -14.13 9.59
C ALA A 56 10.89 -13.05 9.42
N TYR A 57 10.53 -12.38 10.51
CA TYR A 57 9.63 -11.23 10.46
C TYR A 57 10.15 -10.13 9.54
N TYR A 58 11.42 -9.72 9.68
CA TYR A 58 11.98 -8.65 8.86
C TYR A 58 11.96 -8.98 7.37
N HIS A 59 12.33 -10.21 7.00
CA HIS A 59 12.28 -10.68 5.63
C HIS A 59 10.84 -10.74 5.10
N HIS A 60 9.91 -11.26 5.89
CA HIS A 60 8.49 -11.36 5.52
C HIS A 60 7.86 -9.97 5.34
N TYR A 61 8.10 -9.07 6.28
CA TYR A 61 7.62 -7.69 6.23
C TYR A 61 8.09 -6.95 4.97
N ARG A 62 9.39 -7.07 4.61
CA ARG A 62 9.92 -6.49 3.37
C ARG A 62 9.28 -7.09 2.12
N THR A 63 9.06 -8.41 2.13
CA THR A 63 8.37 -9.11 1.04
C THR A 63 6.94 -8.62 0.87
N VAL A 64 6.21 -8.47 1.97
CA VAL A 64 4.83 -7.95 1.96
C VAL A 64 4.78 -6.50 1.50
N ASN A 65 5.71 -5.65 1.93
CA ASN A 65 5.80 -4.28 1.44
C ASN A 65 6.09 -4.23 -0.07
N ALA A 66 7.01 -5.06 -0.57
CA ALA A 66 7.26 -5.21 -2.00
C ALA A 66 5.99 -5.65 -2.76
N CYS A 67 5.20 -6.55 -2.18
CA CYS A 67 3.90 -6.94 -2.74
C CYS A 67 2.92 -5.76 -2.80
N ILE A 68 2.78 -4.99 -1.71
CA ILE A 68 1.94 -3.78 -1.66
C ILE A 68 2.35 -2.81 -2.77
N TYR A 69 3.64 -2.53 -2.92
CA TYR A 69 4.14 -1.64 -3.99
C TYR A 69 3.75 -2.11 -5.38
N ARG A 70 3.93 -3.41 -5.67
CA ARG A 70 3.56 -4.01 -6.95
C ARG A 70 2.08 -3.85 -7.25
N LEU A 71 1.22 -4.09 -6.24
CA LEU A 71 -0.23 -3.99 -6.38
C LEU A 71 -0.69 -2.55 -6.58
N LEU A 72 -0.15 -1.61 -5.80
CA LEU A 72 -0.44 -0.18 -5.96
C LEU A 72 -0.02 0.33 -7.34
N LEU A 73 1.12 -0.14 -7.89
CA LEU A 73 1.52 0.18 -9.25
C LEU A 73 0.54 -0.37 -10.28
N GLN A 74 0.09 -1.62 -10.14
CA GLN A 74 -0.90 -2.22 -11.05
C GLN A 74 -2.24 -1.45 -11.03
N VAL A 75 -2.73 -1.11 -9.85
CA VAL A 75 -3.94 -0.29 -9.69
C VAL A 75 -3.73 1.10 -10.29
N GLY A 76 -2.58 1.74 -10.03
CA GLY A 76 -2.23 3.04 -10.60
C GLY A 76 -2.21 3.04 -12.13
N LEU A 77 -1.60 2.02 -12.74
CA LEU A 77 -1.60 1.86 -14.20
C LEU A 77 -3.02 1.67 -14.76
N LEU A 78 -3.88 0.92 -14.06
CA LEU A 78 -5.29 0.81 -14.43
C LEU A 78 -6.02 2.17 -14.34
N LEU A 79 -5.76 2.96 -13.29
CA LEU A 79 -6.31 4.31 -13.13
C LEU A 79 -5.86 5.21 -14.30
N GLN A 80 -4.57 5.16 -14.66
CA GLN A 80 -4.03 5.90 -15.81
C GLN A 80 -4.68 5.50 -17.14
N GLN A 81 -4.92 4.20 -17.36
CA GLN A 81 -5.63 3.72 -18.56
C GLN A 81 -7.05 4.30 -18.68
N HIS A 82 -7.67 4.67 -17.56
CA HIS A 82 -8.98 5.32 -17.51
C HIS A 82 -8.89 6.86 -17.47
N GLY A 83 -7.71 7.44 -17.68
CA GLY A 83 -7.50 8.89 -17.75
C GLY A 83 -7.29 9.58 -16.40
N TYR A 84 -7.14 8.83 -15.31
CA TYR A 84 -6.88 9.40 -13.99
C TYR A 84 -5.39 9.53 -13.69
N ARG A 85 -5.03 10.55 -12.91
CA ARG A 85 -3.72 10.63 -12.25
C ARG A 85 -3.75 9.81 -10.96
N TYR A 86 -2.60 9.28 -10.54
CA TYR A 86 -2.45 8.61 -9.25
C TYR A 86 -1.08 8.92 -8.65
N MET A 87 -1.00 8.81 -7.33
CA MET A 87 0.24 8.83 -6.58
C MET A 87 0.22 7.67 -5.58
N PRO A 88 1.09 6.65 -5.73
CA PRO A 88 1.14 5.56 -4.78
C PRO A 88 1.80 6.05 -3.48
N VAL A 89 1.15 5.79 -2.35
CA VAL A 89 1.73 6.05 -1.02
C VAL A 89 2.51 4.82 -0.60
N ALA A 90 3.77 5.04 -0.20
CA ALA A 90 4.68 3.95 0.07
C ALA A 90 4.54 3.41 1.50
N ALA A 91 4.29 2.10 1.65
CA ALA A 91 4.10 1.42 2.95
C ALA A 91 5.33 1.50 3.89
N SER A 92 6.48 1.86 3.35
CA SER A 92 7.74 2.05 4.09
C SER A 92 8.52 3.24 3.55
N GLN A 93 7.84 4.35 3.24
CA GLN A 93 8.52 5.57 2.85
C GLN A 93 9.24 6.18 4.05
N SER A 94 10.50 6.58 3.86
CA SER A 94 11.19 7.48 4.77
C SER A 94 11.42 8.78 4.02
N LEU A 95 10.76 9.86 4.42
CA LEU A 95 11.05 11.19 3.89
C LEU A 95 12.29 11.74 4.61
N PRO A 96 13.42 12.00 3.94
CA PRO A 96 14.55 12.65 4.59
C PRO A 96 14.16 14.09 4.95
N GLU A 97 14.15 14.45 6.24
CA GLU A 97 14.18 15.87 6.65
C GLU A 97 15.65 16.27 6.82
N ASP A 98 16.07 17.36 6.17
CA ASP A 98 17.34 18.05 6.44
C ASP A 98 18.60 17.15 6.49
N GLY A 99 18.66 16.11 5.64
CA GLY A 99 19.79 15.19 5.58
C GLY A 99 19.88 14.19 6.75
N LEU A 100 18.93 14.25 7.69
CA LEU A 100 18.75 13.28 8.76
C LEU A 100 17.67 12.27 8.33
N ARG A 101 17.92 10.97 8.57
CA ARG A 101 16.94 9.90 8.34
C ARG A 101 15.87 9.93 9.42
N THR A 102 15.01 10.93 9.42
CA THR A 102 13.75 10.91 10.19
C THR A 102 12.74 10.08 9.40
N HIS A 103 12.32 8.95 9.96
CA HIS A 103 11.33 8.07 9.32
C HIS A 103 9.91 8.68 9.47
N ARG A 104 9.57 9.67 8.65
CA ARG A 104 8.19 10.20 8.56
C ARG A 104 7.56 9.74 7.24
N GLY A 105 6.42 9.05 7.34
CA GLY A 105 5.62 8.65 6.18
C GLY A 105 4.82 9.83 5.63
N LEU A 106 4.48 9.80 4.34
CA LEU A 106 3.58 10.80 3.72
C LEU A 106 2.18 10.80 4.38
N TYR A 107 1.77 9.63 4.87
CA TYR A 107 0.59 9.42 5.70
C TYR A 107 0.98 8.47 6.85
N SER A 108 0.46 8.68 8.06
CA SER A 108 0.54 7.67 9.12
C SER A 108 -0.38 6.52 8.74
N HIS A 109 0.14 5.30 8.77
CA HIS A 109 -0.63 4.07 8.62
C HIS A 109 -1.15 3.61 9.99
#